data_AF-A0A379ZF89-F1
#
_entry.id   AF-A0A379ZF89-F1
#
_cell.length_a   1.000
_cell.length_b   1.000
_cell.length_c   1.000
_cell.angle_alpha   90.00
_cell.angle_beta   90.00
_cell.angle_gamma   90.00
#
_symmetry.space_group_name_H-M   'P 1'
#
loop_
_entity.id
_entity.type
_entity.pdbx_description
1 polymer ?
#
loop_
_entity_poly.entity_id
_entity_poly.type
_entity_poly.pdbx_seq_one_letter_code
_entity_poly.pdbx_strand_id
1 'polypeptide(L)'
;MKKVILLVSVLVLCLSSYAEVVSSQKMETNDATEQRDYLDRNSQSNVSKNVGIVKDIFNIGFFIVVAVLALLSYLQAKKTIFSPIKTEIFKYQLKAFEEVIWHFQNKGEIELKNDMNMDSIIDINSFELFSNYVSTFMKGEVSIDEKLAKEKMSMASGAIVSIEFAEKYIQLVGTETTVVRSNESPNDPALKLAEWNDRKYGLVHFTEKYHNATVEMKRFQNSPLLPSRLKELLKDYTNLMEGTLSAVGEALEEASKNMPKNFPTAKKLKNFNPSWVSNIHNDKTPKLEPKAREILNYINTYLGVDDLAKEKV
;
A
#
# COMPACT_ATOMS: atom_id res chain seq x y z
N MET A 1 30.96 -18.43 17.49
CA MET A 1 32.25 -17.76 17.78
C MET A 1 33.05 -18.50 18.86
N LYS A 2 32.56 -18.66 20.10
CA LYS A 2 33.29 -19.38 21.18
C LYS A 2 33.78 -20.80 20.82
N LYS A 3 32.96 -21.60 20.12
CA LYS A 3 33.33 -22.97 19.70
C LYS A 3 34.44 -23.02 18.62
N VAL A 4 34.50 -22.01 17.75
CA VAL A 4 35.52 -21.93 16.68
C VAL A 4 36.85 -21.47 17.25
N ILE A 5 36.84 -20.50 18.15
CA ILE A 5 38.04 -20.05 18.88
C ILE A 5 38.64 -21.22 19.67
N LEU A 6 37.81 -21.99 20.38
CA LEU A 6 38.24 -23.17 21.12
C LEU A 6 38.93 -24.21 20.21
N LEU A 7 38.36 -24.46 19.02
CA LEU A 7 38.87 -25.46 18.09
C LEU A 7 40.21 -25.03 17.47
N VAL A 8 40.37 -23.75 17.15
CA VAL A 8 41.65 -23.19 16.67
C VAL A 8 42.71 -23.20 17.77
N SER A 9 42.36 -22.85 19.01
CA SER A 9 43.30 -22.89 20.14
C SER A 9 43.79 -24.32 20.43
N VAL A 10 42.91 -25.32 20.35
CA VAL A 10 43.30 -26.73 20.51
C VAL A 10 44.23 -27.17 19.38
N LEU A 11 43.96 -26.77 18.14
CA LEU A 11 44.81 -27.11 16.99
C LEU A 11 46.22 -26.50 17.10
N VAL A 12 46.31 -25.25 17.56
CA VAL A 12 47.60 -24.58 17.80
C VAL A 12 48.37 -25.27 18.93
N LEU A 13 47.70 -25.63 20.04
CA LEU A 13 48.33 -26.32 21.17
C LEU A 13 48.83 -27.73 20.78
N CYS A 14 48.05 -28.50 20.03
CA CYS A 14 48.47 -29.81 19.55
C CYS A 14 49.70 -29.72 18.62
N LEU A 15 49.77 -28.67 17.80
CA LEU A 15 50.89 -28.45 16.88
C LEU A 15 52.17 -27.96 17.60
N SER A 16 52.04 -27.14 18.64
CA SER A 16 53.19 -26.73 19.45
C SER A 16 53.79 -27.91 20.23
N SER A 17 52.95 -28.78 20.79
CA SER A 17 53.43 -29.98 21.49
C SER A 17 54.15 -30.95 20.55
N TYR A 18 53.72 -31.05 19.28
CA TYR A 18 54.39 -31.90 18.30
C TYR A 18 55.78 -31.38 17.91
N ALA A 19 55.95 -30.05 17.82
CA ALA A 19 57.26 -29.43 17.52
C ALA A 19 58.29 -29.64 18.63
N GLU A 20 57.85 -29.66 19.89
CA GLU A 20 58.71 -29.88 21.08
C GLU A 20 59.21 -31.34 21.19
N VAL A 21 58.40 -32.31 20.75
CA VAL A 21 58.80 -33.73 20.71
C VAL A 21 59.86 -33.97 19.63
N VAL A 22 59.76 -33.29 18.48
CA VAL A 22 60.72 -33.43 17.38
C VAL A 22 62.07 -32.77 17.70
N SER A 23 62.11 -31.72 18.51
CA SER A 23 63.37 -31.08 18.94
C SER A 23 64.14 -31.92 19.98
N SER A 24 63.44 -32.68 20.84
CA SER A 24 64.07 -33.54 21.85
C SER A 24 64.77 -34.78 21.28
N GLN A 25 64.44 -35.25 20.08
CA GLN A 25 65.11 -36.42 19.47
C GLN A 25 66.52 -36.12 18.92
N LYS A 26 67.01 -34.88 19.02
CA LYS A 26 68.32 -34.48 18.45
C LYS A 26 69.50 -34.53 19.43
N MET A 27 69.32 -35.10 20.63
CA MET A 27 70.36 -35.15 21.68
C MET A 27 70.50 -36.54 22.28
N GLU A 28 71.00 -37.52 21.51
CA GLU A 28 71.74 -38.65 22.06
C GLU A 28 72.47 -39.39 20.93
N THR A 29 73.79 -39.19 20.83
CA THR A 29 74.79 -40.22 20.50
C THR A 29 76.17 -39.55 20.50
N ASN A 30 76.94 -39.83 21.56
CA ASN A 30 78.38 -39.60 21.60
C ASN A 30 79.11 -40.87 21.15
N ASP A 31 80.27 -40.62 20.55
CA ASP A 31 81.44 -41.49 20.40
C ASP A 31 81.57 -42.43 19.18
N ALA A 32 82.85 -42.65 18.84
CA ALA A 32 83.47 -43.42 17.77
C ALA A 32 83.62 -42.77 16.38
N THR A 33 84.89 -42.75 15.99
CA THR A 33 85.61 -41.99 14.97
C THR A 33 85.66 -42.72 13.62
N GLU A 34 85.80 -41.95 12.54
CA GLU A 34 86.26 -42.40 11.20
C GLU A 34 85.39 -43.41 10.42
N GLN A 35 84.09 -43.10 10.26
CA GLN A 35 83.27 -43.56 9.12
C GLN A 35 82.15 -42.56 8.77
N ARG A 36 82.29 -41.29 9.17
CA ARG A 36 81.19 -40.29 9.25
C ARG A 36 80.91 -39.51 7.96
N ASP A 37 81.88 -39.26 7.08
CA ASP A 37 81.67 -38.29 5.97
C ASP A 37 80.71 -38.75 4.86
N TYR A 38 80.48 -40.06 4.69
CA TYR A 38 79.55 -40.58 3.68
C TYR A 38 78.12 -40.83 4.21
N LEU A 39 77.97 -41.11 5.51
CA LEU A 39 76.64 -41.26 6.14
C LEU A 39 76.04 -39.91 6.55
N ASP A 40 76.87 -38.91 6.85
CA ASP A 40 76.40 -37.59 7.28
C ASP A 40 75.80 -36.75 6.13
N ARG A 41 76.29 -36.90 4.88
CA ARG A 41 75.67 -36.26 3.70
C ARG A 41 74.27 -36.80 3.36
N ASN A 42 74.04 -38.10 3.52
CA ASN A 42 72.70 -38.70 3.30
C ASN A 42 71.75 -38.42 4.47
N SER A 43 72.26 -38.33 5.70
CA SER A 43 71.49 -37.94 6.88
C SER A 43 71.08 -36.46 6.83
N GLN A 44 71.99 -35.53 6.50
CA GLN A 44 71.68 -34.10 6.34
C GLN A 44 70.69 -33.81 5.20
N SER A 45 70.74 -34.58 4.10
CA SER A 45 69.76 -34.53 2.98
C SER A 45 68.33 -34.87 3.44
N ASN A 46 68.17 -35.89 4.28
CA ASN A 46 66.84 -36.32 4.73
C ASN A 46 66.28 -35.40 5.82
N VAL A 47 67.13 -34.87 6.70
CA VAL A 47 66.72 -33.90 7.72
C VAL A 47 66.26 -32.58 7.07
N SER A 48 66.99 -32.07 6.08
CA SER A 48 66.60 -30.85 5.35
C SER A 48 65.29 -30.99 4.57
N LYS A 49 65.04 -32.16 3.95
CA LYS A 49 63.78 -32.45 3.26
C LYS A 49 62.60 -32.56 4.22
N ASN A 50 62.76 -33.21 5.37
CA ASN A 50 61.70 -33.36 6.36
C ASN A 50 61.32 -32.01 7.00
N VAL A 51 62.30 -31.15 7.26
CA VAL A 51 62.05 -29.78 7.74
C VAL A 51 61.28 -28.95 6.70
N GLY A 52 61.56 -29.16 5.40
CA GLY A 52 60.82 -28.53 4.30
C GLY A 52 59.34 -28.94 4.28
N ILE A 53 59.05 -30.24 4.35
CA ILE A 53 57.68 -30.78 4.33
C ILE A 53 56.86 -30.25 5.51
N VAL A 54 57.45 -30.25 6.72
CA VAL A 54 56.77 -29.72 7.92
C VAL A 54 56.45 -28.24 7.73
N LYS A 55 57.40 -27.45 7.22
CA LYS A 55 57.19 -26.02 6.95
C LYS A 55 56.06 -25.79 5.94
N ASP A 56 55.98 -26.59 4.88
CA ASP A 56 54.93 -26.46 3.86
C ASP A 56 53.54 -26.79 4.41
N ILE A 57 53.42 -27.84 5.25
CA ILE A 57 52.17 -28.18 5.92
C ILE A 57 51.70 -27.04 6.84
N PHE A 58 52.62 -26.45 7.61
CA PHE A 58 52.32 -25.30 8.47
C PHE A 58 51.86 -24.09 7.66
N ASN A 59 52.54 -23.78 6.54
CA ASN A 59 52.15 -22.67 5.68
C ASN A 59 50.76 -22.88 5.07
N ILE A 60 50.46 -24.08 4.56
CA ILE A 60 49.14 -24.41 4.00
C ILE A 60 48.05 -24.28 5.09
N GLY A 61 48.30 -24.85 6.27
CA GLY A 61 47.37 -24.75 7.40
C GLY A 61 47.12 -23.31 7.83
N PHE A 62 48.18 -22.50 7.90
CA PHE A 62 48.10 -21.08 8.21
C PHE A 62 47.23 -20.33 7.19
N PHE A 63 47.45 -20.52 5.90
CA PHE A 63 46.66 -19.85 4.86
C PHE A 63 45.19 -20.27 4.87
N ILE A 64 44.87 -21.53 5.16
CA ILE A 64 43.49 -21.99 5.31
C ILE A 64 42.81 -21.28 6.50
N VAL A 65 43.48 -21.22 7.66
CA VAL A 65 42.93 -20.54 8.84
C VAL A 65 42.72 -19.05 8.57
N VAL A 66 43.69 -18.38 7.94
CA VAL A 66 43.57 -16.97 7.54
C VAL A 66 42.40 -16.77 6.57
N ALA A 67 42.24 -17.64 5.57
CA ALA A 67 41.13 -17.56 4.63
C ALA A 67 39.76 -17.74 5.31
N VAL A 68 39.64 -18.68 6.25
CA VAL A 68 38.40 -18.89 7.03
C VAL A 68 38.10 -17.68 7.92
N LEU A 69 39.11 -17.15 8.62
CA LEU A 69 38.96 -15.95 9.45
C LEU A 69 38.58 -14.72 8.62
N ALA A 70 39.18 -14.55 7.44
CA ALA A 70 38.82 -13.49 6.50
C ALA A 70 37.37 -13.64 6.03
N LEU A 71 36.92 -14.84 5.67
CA LEU A 71 35.54 -15.11 5.25
C LEU A 71 34.53 -14.83 6.37
N LEU A 72 34.79 -15.31 7.58
CA LEU A 72 33.92 -15.06 8.74
C LEU A 72 33.87 -13.58 9.10
N SER A 73 35.01 -12.88 9.05
CA SER A 73 35.09 -11.44 9.28
C SER A 73 34.28 -10.67 8.23
N TYR A 74 34.37 -11.07 6.95
CA TYR A 74 33.57 -10.51 5.88
C TYR A 74 32.07 -10.73 6.11
N LEU A 75 31.65 -11.95 6.47
CA LEU A 75 30.23 -12.25 6.75
C LEU A 75 29.70 -11.47 7.95
N GLN A 76 30.50 -11.30 9.01
CA GLN A 76 30.14 -10.52 10.18
C GLN A 76 30.07 -9.02 9.85
N ALA A 77 31.06 -8.48 9.16
CA ALA A 77 31.07 -7.09 8.71
C ALA A 77 29.88 -6.80 7.80
N LYS A 78 29.55 -7.71 6.87
CA LYS A 78 28.35 -7.62 6.04
C LYS A 78 27.08 -7.54 6.89
N LYS A 79 26.94 -8.39 7.91
CA LYS A 79 25.78 -8.35 8.82
C LYS A 79 25.68 -7.02 9.59
N THR A 80 26.81 -6.49 10.05
CA THR A 80 26.87 -5.24 10.83
C THR A 80 26.66 -4.00 9.97
N ILE A 81 27.29 -3.90 8.79
CA ILE A 81 27.16 -2.75 7.88
C ILE A 81 25.70 -2.59 7.40
N PHE A 82 25.01 -3.70 7.16
CA PHE A 82 23.60 -3.65 6.76
C PHE A 82 22.63 -3.58 7.94
N SER A 83 23.10 -3.65 9.19
CA SER A 83 22.22 -3.54 10.36
C SER A 83 21.63 -2.12 10.49
N PRO A 84 22.40 -1.02 10.41
CA PRO A 84 21.87 0.34 10.43
C PRO A 84 20.86 0.60 9.30
N ILE A 85 21.19 0.23 8.07
CA ILE A 85 20.32 0.42 6.90
C ILE A 85 18.98 -0.32 7.09
N LYS A 86 19.02 -1.58 7.59
CA LYS A 86 17.80 -2.33 7.92
C LYS A 86 16.97 -1.64 8.99
N THR A 87 17.62 -1.07 10.01
CA THR A 87 16.90 -0.35 11.08
C THR A 87 16.30 0.97 10.61
N GLU A 88 16.93 1.69 9.68
CA GLU A 88 16.36 2.92 9.12
C GLU A 88 15.18 2.63 8.20
N ILE A 89 15.32 1.66 7.28
CA ILE A 89 14.22 1.22 6.42
C ILE A 89 13.03 0.77 7.27
N PHE A 90 13.28 -0.01 8.33
CA PHE A 90 12.24 -0.43 9.25
C PHE A 90 11.53 0.76 9.92
N LYS A 91 12.25 1.81 10.34
CA LYS A 91 11.63 3.05 10.87
C LYS A 91 10.74 3.73 9.84
N TYR A 92 11.18 3.81 8.59
CA TYR A 92 10.36 4.37 7.51
C TYR A 92 9.11 3.51 7.23
N GLN A 93 9.24 2.18 7.28
CA GLN A 93 8.10 1.26 7.18
C GLN A 93 7.12 1.47 8.32
N LEU A 94 7.59 1.57 9.57
CA LEU A 94 6.74 1.85 10.73
C LEU A 94 5.99 3.17 10.56
N LYS A 95 6.65 4.23 10.09
CA LYS A 95 5.99 5.51 9.81
C LYS A 95 4.92 5.37 8.71
N ALA A 96 5.18 4.61 7.66
CA ALA A 96 4.20 4.35 6.62
C ALA A 96 2.98 3.57 7.14
N PHE A 97 3.18 2.58 8.02
CA PHE A 97 2.09 1.89 8.70
C PHE A 97 1.32 2.83 9.62
N GLU A 98 2.00 3.66 10.38
CA GLU A 98 1.41 4.64 11.28
C GLU A 98 0.48 5.59 10.51
N GLU A 99 0.89 6.12 9.36
CA GLU A 99 0.02 6.97 8.53
C GLU A 99 -1.26 6.25 8.09
N VAL A 100 -1.17 4.96 7.72
CA VAL A 100 -2.35 4.16 7.35
C VAL A 100 -3.22 3.88 8.58
N ILE A 101 -2.63 3.54 9.73
CA ILE A 101 -3.37 3.34 10.98
C ILE A 101 -4.14 4.60 11.34
N TRP A 102 -3.48 5.76 11.39
CA TRP A 102 -4.12 7.04 11.69
C TRP A 102 -5.28 7.36 10.76
N HIS A 103 -5.18 6.96 9.50
CA HIS A 103 -6.27 7.16 8.56
C HIS A 103 -7.52 6.33 8.90
N PHE A 104 -7.39 5.11 9.42
CA PHE A 104 -8.53 4.22 9.68
C PHE A 104 -8.95 4.08 11.15
N GLN A 105 -8.05 4.41 12.08
CA GLN A 105 -8.26 4.16 13.50
C GLN A 105 -9.42 4.99 14.06
N ASN A 106 -10.26 4.36 14.88
CA ASN A 106 -11.42 4.97 15.54
C ASN A 106 -12.48 5.54 14.60
N LYS A 107 -12.54 5.10 13.34
CA LYS A 107 -13.56 5.52 12.38
C LYS A 107 -14.57 4.40 12.13
N GLY A 108 -15.85 4.70 12.32
CA GLY A 108 -16.96 3.86 11.87
C GLY A 108 -17.43 4.27 10.48
N GLU A 109 -18.50 3.63 10.01
CA GLU A 109 -19.08 3.90 8.69
C GLU A 109 -19.40 5.39 8.44
N ILE A 110 -19.88 6.11 9.46
CA ILE A 110 -20.25 7.52 9.36
C ILE A 110 -19.00 8.39 9.17
N GLU A 111 -17.96 8.19 9.99
CA GLU A 111 -16.72 8.95 9.92
C GLU A 111 -16.01 8.73 8.57
N LEU A 112 -15.98 7.49 8.08
CA LEU A 112 -15.37 7.16 6.78
C LEU A 112 -16.11 7.86 5.61
N LYS A 113 -17.45 7.93 5.66
CA LYS A 113 -18.22 8.70 4.67
C LYS A 113 -18.04 10.22 4.82
N ASN A 114 -17.88 10.70 6.05
CA ASN A 114 -17.61 12.11 6.33
C ASN A 114 -16.24 12.54 5.81
N ASP A 115 -15.23 11.68 5.85
CA ASP A 115 -13.91 11.95 5.27
C ASP A 115 -13.98 12.17 3.75
N MET A 116 -14.92 11.51 3.09
CA MET A 116 -15.22 11.70 1.67
C MET A 116 -16.19 12.86 1.38
N ASN A 117 -16.74 13.50 2.42
CA ASN A 117 -17.77 14.53 2.34
C ASN A 117 -19.02 14.06 1.55
N MET A 118 -19.48 12.83 1.79
CA MET A 118 -20.61 12.26 1.06
C MET A 118 -21.91 13.07 1.20
N ASP A 119 -22.14 13.71 2.36
CA ASP A 119 -23.34 14.52 2.57
C ASP A 119 -23.41 15.71 1.61
N SER A 120 -22.29 16.42 1.42
CA SER A 120 -22.23 17.53 0.47
C SER A 120 -22.35 17.05 -0.97
N ILE A 121 -21.78 15.88 -1.28
CA ILE A 121 -21.92 15.26 -2.60
C ILE A 121 -23.40 14.98 -2.89
N ILE A 122 -24.11 14.33 -1.96
CA ILE A 122 -25.55 14.04 -2.12
C ILE A 122 -26.34 15.34 -2.25
N ASP A 123 -26.03 16.36 -1.45
CA ASP A 123 -26.72 17.65 -1.46
C ASP A 123 -26.54 18.41 -2.78
N ILE A 124 -25.31 18.53 -3.31
CA ILE A 124 -25.02 19.18 -4.60
C ILE A 124 -25.82 18.50 -5.72
N ASN A 125 -25.73 17.18 -5.81
CA ASN A 125 -26.38 16.44 -6.90
C ASN A 125 -27.92 16.38 -6.72
N SER A 126 -28.42 16.36 -5.49
CA SER A 126 -29.86 16.46 -5.22
C SER A 126 -30.42 17.83 -5.61
N PHE A 127 -29.65 18.89 -5.40
CA PHE A 127 -29.99 20.24 -5.84
C PHE A 127 -30.01 20.35 -7.38
N GLU A 128 -29.07 19.70 -8.06
CA GLU A 128 -29.06 19.62 -9.52
C GLU A 128 -30.30 18.87 -10.06
N LEU A 129 -30.63 17.71 -9.45
CA LEU A 129 -31.86 16.97 -9.76
C LEU A 129 -33.11 17.84 -9.57
N PHE A 130 -33.19 18.56 -8.45
CA PHE A 130 -34.28 19.50 -8.17
C PHE A 130 -34.38 20.59 -9.23
N SER A 131 -33.25 21.21 -9.58
CA SER A 131 -33.17 22.28 -10.58
C SER A 131 -33.63 21.81 -11.96
N ASN A 132 -33.20 20.60 -12.35
CA ASN A 132 -33.62 19.94 -13.58
C ASN A 132 -35.12 19.60 -13.57
N TYR A 133 -35.68 19.22 -12.43
CA TYR A 133 -37.11 18.94 -12.30
C TYR A 133 -37.94 20.23 -12.44
N VAL A 134 -37.51 21.32 -11.79
CA VAL A 134 -38.16 22.64 -11.90
C VAL A 134 -38.15 23.12 -13.35
N SER A 135 -37.02 23.05 -14.04
CA SER A 135 -36.90 23.51 -15.43
C SER A 135 -37.77 22.70 -16.39
N THR A 136 -37.99 21.41 -16.11
CA THR A 136 -38.77 20.50 -16.96
C THR A 136 -40.28 20.64 -16.75
N PHE A 137 -40.74 20.64 -15.49
CA PHE A 137 -42.16 20.53 -15.15
C PHE A 137 -42.78 21.81 -14.56
N MET A 138 -41.98 22.71 -13.98
CA MET A 138 -42.47 23.87 -13.21
C MET A 138 -41.92 25.20 -13.74
N LYS A 139 -41.55 25.24 -15.03
CA LYS A 139 -40.95 26.42 -15.65
C LYS A 139 -41.90 27.61 -15.56
N GLY A 140 -41.46 28.67 -14.87
CA GLY A 140 -42.25 29.88 -14.63
C GLY A 140 -43.13 29.85 -13.37
N GLU A 141 -43.33 28.69 -12.76
CA GLU A 141 -44.05 28.57 -11.47
C GLU A 141 -43.11 28.64 -10.26
N VAL A 142 -41.87 28.14 -10.42
CA VAL A 142 -40.85 28.10 -9.38
C VAL A 142 -39.57 28.73 -9.93
N SER A 143 -39.04 29.74 -9.22
CA SER A 143 -37.73 30.32 -9.51
C SER A 143 -36.65 29.58 -8.73
N ILE A 144 -35.58 29.18 -9.42
CA ILE A 144 -34.37 28.65 -8.78
C ILE A 144 -33.55 29.85 -8.29
N ASP A 145 -33.12 29.82 -7.03
CA ASP A 145 -32.21 30.83 -6.49
C ASP A 145 -30.83 30.66 -7.13
N GLU A 146 -30.47 31.58 -8.04
CA GLU A 146 -29.19 31.55 -8.75
C GLU A 146 -27.98 31.68 -7.81
N LYS A 147 -28.12 32.40 -6.70
CA LYS A 147 -27.03 32.56 -5.73
C LYS A 147 -26.79 31.23 -5.03
N LEU A 148 -27.85 30.56 -4.59
CA LEU A 148 -27.76 29.23 -3.99
C LEU A 148 -27.20 28.22 -4.99
N ALA A 149 -27.64 28.26 -6.25
CA ALA A 149 -27.13 27.37 -7.29
C ALA A 149 -25.62 27.54 -7.51
N LYS A 150 -25.14 28.79 -7.58
CA LYS A 150 -23.71 29.10 -7.69
C LYS A 150 -22.94 28.63 -6.46
N GLU A 151 -23.48 28.82 -5.26
CA GLU A 151 -22.89 28.36 -4.01
C GLU A 151 -22.75 26.82 -4.00
N LYS A 152 -23.81 26.09 -4.30
CA LYS A 152 -23.77 24.61 -4.38
C LYS A 152 -22.75 24.12 -5.41
N MET A 153 -22.77 24.69 -6.62
CA MET A 153 -21.85 24.28 -7.67
C MET A 153 -20.39 24.66 -7.38
N SER A 154 -20.14 25.71 -6.59
CA SER A 154 -18.78 26.07 -6.17
C SER A 154 -18.12 25.04 -5.24
N MET A 155 -18.92 24.19 -4.58
CA MET A 155 -18.40 23.08 -3.78
C MET A 155 -17.96 21.87 -4.62
N ALA A 156 -18.38 21.80 -5.88
CA ALA A 156 -17.97 20.74 -6.79
C ALA A 156 -16.55 21.00 -7.30
N SER A 157 -15.66 20.02 -7.11
CA SER A 157 -14.29 20.05 -7.62
C SER A 157 -14.17 19.30 -8.96
N GLY A 158 -15.09 18.37 -9.21
CA GLY A 158 -15.17 17.64 -10.48
C GLY A 158 -16.45 16.82 -10.54
N ALA A 159 -16.54 15.94 -11.54
CA ALA A 159 -17.62 14.98 -11.68
C ALA A 159 -17.11 13.67 -12.25
N ILE A 160 -17.73 12.57 -11.84
CA ILE A 160 -17.63 11.29 -12.57
C ILE A 160 -18.75 11.23 -13.59
N VAL A 161 -18.47 10.64 -14.76
CA VAL A 161 -19.45 10.48 -15.83
C VAL A 161 -19.50 9.02 -16.24
N SER A 162 -20.70 8.42 -16.24
CA SER A 162 -20.92 7.08 -16.77
C SER A 162 -20.76 7.08 -18.28
N ILE A 163 -20.24 5.98 -18.84
CA ILE A 163 -19.99 5.84 -20.27
C ILE A 163 -21.28 6.04 -21.07
N GLU A 164 -22.39 5.45 -20.63
CA GLU A 164 -23.68 5.52 -21.32
C GLU A 164 -24.20 6.96 -21.42
N PHE A 165 -23.99 7.74 -20.36
CA PHE A 165 -24.34 9.16 -20.34
C PHE A 165 -23.39 9.99 -21.20
N ALA A 166 -22.10 9.70 -21.18
CA ALA A 166 -21.12 10.37 -22.02
C ALA A 166 -21.45 10.16 -23.51
N GLU A 167 -21.73 8.94 -23.93
CA GLU A 167 -22.08 8.61 -25.31
C GLU A 167 -23.36 9.32 -25.78
N LYS A 168 -24.37 9.41 -24.90
CA LYS A 168 -25.65 10.04 -25.22
C LYS A 168 -25.60 11.57 -25.20
N TYR A 169 -24.89 12.16 -24.24
CA TYR A 169 -25.01 13.59 -23.91
C TYR A 169 -23.71 14.40 -24.06
N ILE A 170 -22.55 13.78 -24.24
CA ILE A 170 -21.27 14.47 -24.45
C ILE A 170 -20.84 14.34 -25.91
N GLN A 171 -20.45 15.45 -26.53
CA GLN A 171 -19.88 15.46 -27.88
C GLN A 171 -18.38 15.72 -27.80
N LEU A 172 -17.59 14.89 -28.46
CA LEU A 172 -16.15 15.10 -28.57
C LEU A 172 -15.88 16.26 -29.54
N VAL A 173 -15.31 17.34 -29.01
CA VAL A 173 -14.87 18.49 -29.79
C VAL A 173 -13.76 18.04 -30.75
N GLY A 174 -13.89 18.36 -32.04
CA GLY A 174 -12.91 18.01 -33.08
C GLY A 174 -13.18 16.73 -33.85
N THR A 175 -14.32 16.08 -33.64
CA THR A 175 -14.80 14.96 -34.49
C THR A 175 -15.85 15.45 -35.48
N GLU A 176 -15.80 15.03 -36.74
CA GLU A 176 -16.76 15.43 -37.81
C GLU A 176 -18.18 14.86 -37.60
N THR A 177 -18.40 14.09 -36.54
CA THR A 177 -19.71 13.53 -36.19
C THR A 177 -20.68 14.62 -35.75
N THR A 178 -21.53 15.04 -36.69
CA THR A 178 -22.75 15.81 -36.42
C THR A 178 -23.79 14.90 -35.77
N VAL A 179 -23.76 14.80 -34.44
CA VAL A 179 -24.87 14.20 -33.70
C VAL A 179 -26.05 15.18 -33.80
N VAL A 180 -27.03 14.86 -34.65
CA VAL A 180 -28.30 15.59 -34.73
C VAL A 180 -29.06 15.35 -33.43
N ARG A 181 -28.86 16.24 -32.45
CA ARG A 181 -29.69 16.27 -31.25
C ARG A 181 -30.97 17.03 -31.58
N SER A 182 -32.09 16.31 -31.60
CA SER A 182 -33.41 16.92 -31.50
C SER A 182 -33.48 17.67 -30.16
N ASN A 183 -33.20 18.97 -30.18
CA ASN A 183 -33.23 19.86 -29.00
C ASN A 183 -34.65 20.22 -28.55
N GLU A 184 -35.69 19.72 -29.22
CA GLU A 184 -37.06 19.97 -28.81
C GLU A 184 -37.47 18.98 -27.72
N SER A 185 -37.41 19.42 -26.46
CA SER A 185 -38.10 18.73 -25.39
C SER A 185 -39.59 18.63 -25.73
N PRO A 186 -40.23 17.47 -25.57
CA PRO A 186 -41.64 17.30 -25.90
C PRO A 186 -42.49 18.33 -25.17
N ASN A 187 -43.44 18.97 -25.85
CA ASN A 187 -44.38 19.88 -25.17
C ASN A 187 -45.47 19.10 -24.41
N ASP A 188 -45.79 17.88 -24.86
CA ASP A 188 -46.78 17.00 -24.22
C ASP A 188 -46.30 16.53 -22.83
N PRO A 189 -47.06 16.80 -21.75
CA PRO A 189 -46.74 16.33 -20.41
C PRO A 189 -46.50 14.82 -20.29
N ALA A 190 -47.21 13.99 -21.06
CA ALA A 190 -47.05 12.54 -21.01
C ALA A 190 -45.69 12.11 -21.59
N LEU A 191 -45.27 12.73 -22.70
CA LEU A 191 -43.97 12.49 -23.32
C LEU A 191 -42.82 13.01 -22.44
N LYS A 192 -42.98 14.18 -21.80
CA LYS A 192 -41.99 14.68 -20.82
C LYS A 192 -41.81 13.71 -19.66
N LEU A 193 -42.91 13.18 -19.12
CA LEU A 193 -42.86 12.23 -18.01
C LEU A 193 -42.21 10.91 -18.43
N ALA A 194 -42.50 10.42 -19.64
CA ALA A 194 -41.87 9.22 -20.18
C ALA A 194 -40.36 9.40 -20.34
N GLU A 195 -39.92 10.51 -20.94
CA GLU A 195 -38.49 10.85 -21.10
C GLU A 195 -37.79 11.01 -19.74
N TRP A 196 -38.44 11.68 -18.78
CA TRP A 196 -37.92 11.84 -17.42
C TRP A 196 -37.71 10.51 -16.70
N ASN A 197 -38.66 9.58 -16.83
CA ASN A 197 -38.60 8.27 -16.19
C ASN A 197 -37.56 7.34 -16.83
N ASP A 198 -37.25 7.53 -18.12
CA ASP A 198 -36.20 6.78 -18.83
C ASP A 198 -34.79 7.38 -18.62
N ARG A 199 -34.70 8.55 -17.98
CA ARG A 199 -33.43 9.24 -17.76
C ARG A 199 -32.49 8.41 -16.89
N LYS A 200 -31.26 8.22 -17.39
CA LYS A 200 -30.12 7.73 -16.63
C LYS A 200 -29.37 8.89 -16.00
N TYR A 201 -29.14 8.81 -14.69
CA TYR A 201 -28.33 9.80 -13.98
C TYR A 201 -26.87 9.38 -14.07
N GLY A 202 -26.14 9.96 -15.02
CA GLY A 202 -24.79 9.51 -15.35
C GLY A 202 -23.71 10.55 -15.14
N LEU A 203 -24.00 11.65 -14.46
CA LEU A 203 -23.01 12.65 -14.06
C LEU A 203 -23.16 12.87 -12.56
N VAL A 204 -22.13 12.59 -11.78
CA VAL A 204 -22.14 12.78 -10.32
C VAL A 204 -21.01 13.71 -9.93
N HIS A 205 -21.35 14.90 -9.46
CA HIS A 205 -20.41 15.87 -8.93
C HIS A 205 -19.79 15.38 -7.62
N PHE A 206 -18.49 15.61 -7.44
CA PHE A 206 -17.78 15.31 -6.20
C PHE A 206 -17.04 16.55 -5.66
N THR A 207 -16.74 16.54 -4.36
CA THR A 207 -16.09 17.65 -3.67
C THR A 207 -14.56 17.52 -3.67
N GLU A 208 -13.86 18.60 -3.38
CA GLU A 208 -12.40 18.57 -3.21
C GLU A 208 -11.97 17.59 -2.10
N LYS A 209 -12.77 17.46 -1.03
CA LYS A 209 -12.47 16.52 0.07
C LYS A 209 -12.46 15.07 -0.42
N TYR A 210 -13.42 14.68 -1.27
CA TYR A 210 -13.42 13.36 -1.92
C TYR A 210 -12.17 13.17 -2.77
N HIS A 211 -11.83 14.16 -3.60
CA HIS A 211 -10.62 14.09 -4.42
C HIS A 211 -9.37 13.86 -3.56
N ASN A 212 -9.19 14.64 -2.49
CA ASN A 212 -8.07 14.53 -1.57
C ASN A 212 -8.02 13.15 -0.88
N ALA A 213 -9.17 12.61 -0.47
CA ALA A 213 -9.25 11.27 0.11
C ALA A 213 -8.79 10.19 -0.89
N THR A 214 -9.18 10.29 -2.17
CA THR A 214 -8.72 9.34 -3.20
C THR A 214 -7.23 9.48 -3.53
N VAL A 215 -6.69 10.70 -3.52
CA VAL A 215 -5.25 10.97 -3.69
C VAL A 215 -4.46 10.37 -2.54
N GLU A 216 -4.97 10.49 -1.30
CA GLU A 216 -4.35 9.91 -0.12
C GLU A 216 -4.31 8.37 -0.21
N MET A 217 -5.41 7.73 -0.61
CA MET A 217 -5.43 6.27 -0.82
C MET A 217 -4.42 5.83 -1.89
N LYS A 218 -4.32 6.57 -3.01
CA LYS A 218 -3.33 6.30 -4.05
C LYS A 218 -1.89 6.47 -3.53
N ARG A 219 -1.65 7.47 -2.69
CA ARG A 219 -0.35 7.68 -2.02
C ARG A 219 0.03 6.46 -1.18
N PHE A 220 -0.90 5.90 -0.40
CA PHE A 220 -0.65 4.68 0.37
C PHE A 220 -0.37 3.48 -0.54
N GLN A 221 -1.19 3.26 -1.57
CA GLN A 221 -1.01 2.15 -2.52
C GLN A 221 0.36 2.19 -3.24
N ASN A 222 0.82 3.39 -3.58
CA ASN A 222 2.08 3.58 -4.29
C ASN A 222 3.32 3.58 -3.37
N SER A 223 3.15 3.48 -2.04
CA SER A 223 4.28 3.48 -1.11
C SER A 223 5.15 2.23 -1.27
N PRO A 224 6.46 2.34 -1.57
CA PRO A 224 7.35 1.17 -1.69
C PRO A 224 7.62 0.49 -0.34
N LEU A 225 7.23 1.14 0.77
CA LEU A 225 7.48 0.67 2.12
C LEU A 225 6.39 -0.27 2.65
N LEU A 226 5.20 -0.26 2.03
CA LEU A 226 4.09 -1.11 2.44
C LEU A 226 4.14 -2.49 1.77
N PRO A 227 3.78 -3.57 2.48
CA PRO A 227 3.65 -4.91 1.89
C PRO A 227 2.60 -4.95 0.77
N SER A 228 2.83 -5.77 -0.26
CA SER A 228 1.90 -5.92 -1.40
C SER A 228 0.48 -6.26 -0.97
N ARG A 229 0.32 -7.12 0.04
CA ARG A 229 -1.00 -7.49 0.55
C ARG A 229 -1.77 -6.31 1.14
N LEU A 230 -1.09 -5.39 1.85
CA LEU A 230 -1.73 -4.17 2.34
C LEU A 230 -2.16 -3.25 1.19
N LYS A 231 -1.34 -3.16 0.13
CA LYS A 231 -1.68 -2.37 -1.06
C LYS A 231 -2.92 -2.91 -1.76
N GLU A 232 -3.08 -4.23 -1.85
CA GLU A 232 -4.30 -4.86 -2.36
C GLU A 232 -5.52 -4.48 -1.52
N LEU A 233 -5.42 -4.54 -0.18
CA LEU A 233 -6.52 -4.14 0.70
C LEU A 233 -6.89 -2.66 0.54
N LEU A 234 -5.89 -1.78 0.39
CA LEU A 234 -6.11 -0.35 0.14
C LEU A 234 -6.74 -0.09 -1.24
N LYS A 235 -6.38 -0.89 -2.25
CA LYS A 235 -7.01 -0.84 -3.58
C LYS A 235 -8.47 -1.28 -3.49
N ASP A 236 -8.75 -2.40 -2.82
CA ASP A 236 -10.13 -2.86 -2.58
C ASP A 236 -10.96 -1.79 -1.86
N TYR A 237 -10.37 -1.13 -0.84
CA TYR A 237 -11.02 -0.02 -0.15
C TYR A 237 -11.33 1.16 -1.09
N THR A 238 -10.40 1.51 -1.98
CA THR A 238 -10.61 2.58 -2.98
C THR A 238 -11.74 2.23 -3.95
N ASN A 239 -11.85 0.97 -4.37
CA ASN A 239 -12.97 0.53 -5.19
C ASN A 239 -14.31 0.67 -4.45
N LEU A 240 -14.34 0.46 -3.13
CA LEU A 240 -15.54 0.70 -2.31
C LEU A 240 -15.87 2.21 -2.21
N MET A 241 -14.86 3.07 -2.12
CA MET A 241 -15.07 4.53 -2.17
C MET A 241 -15.68 4.96 -3.51
N GLU A 242 -15.16 4.44 -4.62
CA GLU A 242 -15.70 4.69 -5.96
C GLU A 242 -17.14 4.16 -6.07
N GLY A 243 -17.40 2.93 -5.61
CA GLY A 243 -18.75 2.37 -5.55
C GLY A 243 -19.71 3.20 -4.69
N THR A 244 -19.22 3.77 -3.59
CA THR A 244 -20.00 4.69 -2.73
C THR A 244 -20.36 5.98 -3.46
N LEU A 245 -19.46 6.54 -4.27
CA LEU A 245 -19.74 7.70 -5.10
C LEU A 245 -20.71 7.33 -6.24
N SER A 246 -20.51 6.21 -6.93
CA SER A 246 -21.39 5.74 -8.00
C SER A 246 -22.81 5.47 -7.52
N ALA A 247 -22.99 4.95 -6.29
CA ALA A 247 -24.30 4.73 -5.69
C ALA A 247 -25.12 6.03 -5.56
N VAL A 248 -24.49 7.22 -5.57
CA VAL A 248 -25.21 8.50 -5.60
C VAL A 248 -25.98 8.64 -6.91
N GLY A 249 -25.39 8.27 -8.05
CA GLY A 249 -26.08 8.28 -9.35
C GLY A 249 -27.28 7.35 -9.36
N GLU A 250 -27.14 6.14 -8.82
CA GLU A 250 -28.24 5.18 -8.68
C GLU A 250 -29.36 5.67 -7.75
N ALA A 251 -29.00 6.38 -6.68
CA ALA A 251 -29.96 6.99 -5.78
C ALA A 251 -30.72 8.13 -6.47
N LEU A 252 -30.04 8.93 -7.28
CA LEU A 252 -30.63 10.04 -8.03
C LEU A 252 -31.53 9.56 -9.18
N GLU A 253 -31.18 8.47 -9.85
CA GLU A 253 -32.05 7.86 -10.86
C GLU A 253 -33.35 7.33 -10.24
N GLU A 254 -33.27 6.70 -9.07
CA GLU A 254 -34.49 6.26 -8.37
C GLU A 254 -35.28 7.44 -7.83
N ALA A 255 -34.58 8.45 -7.32
CA ALA A 255 -35.19 9.68 -6.85
C ALA A 255 -35.93 10.40 -7.98
N SER A 256 -35.30 10.55 -9.15
CA SER A 256 -35.91 11.24 -10.30
C SER A 256 -37.26 10.62 -10.67
N LYS A 257 -37.34 9.29 -10.77
CA LYS A 257 -38.58 8.55 -11.09
C LYS A 257 -39.70 8.80 -10.08
N ASN A 258 -39.34 9.02 -8.82
CA ASN A 258 -40.31 9.28 -7.75
C ASN A 258 -40.70 10.76 -7.61
N MET A 259 -39.93 11.70 -8.18
CA MET A 259 -40.20 13.13 -8.05
C MET A 259 -41.58 13.56 -8.58
N PRO A 260 -42.03 13.17 -9.79
CA PRO A 260 -43.35 13.53 -10.29
C PRO A 260 -44.50 13.14 -9.37
N LYS A 261 -44.39 11.96 -8.74
CA LYS A 261 -45.40 11.43 -7.81
C LYS A 261 -45.39 12.17 -6.47
N ASN A 262 -44.21 12.46 -5.93
CA ASN A 262 -44.05 13.07 -4.62
C ASN A 262 -44.22 14.60 -4.64
N PHE A 263 -43.84 15.25 -5.75
CA PHE A 263 -43.84 16.69 -5.95
C PHE A 263 -44.57 17.12 -7.24
N PRO A 264 -45.86 16.78 -7.40
CA PRO A 264 -46.62 17.08 -8.62
C PRO A 264 -46.94 18.57 -8.81
N THR A 265 -46.69 19.42 -7.80
CA THR A 265 -47.05 20.85 -7.85
C THR A 265 -45.98 21.71 -7.18
N ALA A 266 -45.87 22.97 -7.60
CA ALA A 266 -44.98 23.97 -7.00
C ALA A 266 -45.14 24.08 -5.47
N LYS A 267 -46.37 23.98 -4.95
CA LYS A 267 -46.65 24.04 -3.50
C LYS A 267 -46.02 22.88 -2.75
N LYS A 268 -46.11 21.65 -3.26
CA LYS A 268 -45.49 20.48 -2.63
C LYS A 268 -43.96 20.52 -2.76
N LEU A 269 -43.47 21.03 -3.89
CA LEU A 269 -42.04 21.14 -4.16
C LEU A 269 -41.30 22.09 -3.19
N LYS A 270 -41.99 23.06 -2.58
CA LYS A 270 -41.42 23.90 -1.50
C LYS A 270 -40.97 23.11 -0.27
N ASN A 271 -41.49 21.90 -0.07
CA ASN A 271 -41.10 21.01 1.02
C ASN A 271 -40.03 20.00 0.58
N PHE A 272 -39.37 20.22 -0.56
CA PHE A 272 -38.27 19.37 -1.00
C PHE A 272 -37.16 19.36 0.04
N ASN A 273 -36.69 18.16 0.38
CA ASN A 273 -35.59 17.93 1.29
C ASN A 273 -34.69 16.85 0.67
N PRO A 274 -33.37 17.03 0.55
CA PRO A 274 -32.49 16.01 -0.03
C PRO A 274 -32.33 14.75 0.83
N SER A 275 -32.78 14.75 2.09
CA SER A 275 -32.58 13.64 3.05
C SER A 275 -33.09 12.27 2.55
N TRP A 276 -34.17 12.24 1.77
CA TRP A 276 -34.67 10.95 1.25
C TRP A 276 -33.77 10.37 0.15
N VAL A 277 -33.04 11.21 -0.60
CA VAL A 277 -32.00 10.75 -1.53
C VAL A 277 -30.85 10.11 -0.75
N SER A 278 -30.48 10.71 0.39
CA SER A 278 -29.49 10.12 1.30
C SER A 278 -29.95 8.75 1.84
N ASN A 279 -31.24 8.59 2.14
CA ASN A 279 -31.78 7.28 2.55
C ASN A 279 -31.65 6.23 1.45
N ILE A 280 -32.04 6.56 0.20
CA ILE A 280 -31.89 5.65 -0.94
C ILE A 280 -30.40 5.31 -1.15
N HIS A 281 -29.52 6.30 -1.05
CA HIS A 281 -28.07 6.11 -1.16
C HIS A 281 -27.55 5.16 -0.08
N ASN A 282 -27.96 5.33 1.17
CA ASN A 282 -27.51 4.48 2.28
C ASN A 282 -27.91 3.01 2.12
N ASP A 283 -29.05 2.74 1.47
CA ASP A 283 -29.52 1.38 1.17
C ASP A 283 -28.70 0.70 0.06
N LYS A 284 -28.18 1.49 -0.91
CA LYS A 284 -27.40 0.98 -2.05
C LYS A 284 -25.89 0.98 -1.81
N THR A 285 -25.43 1.77 -0.86
CA THR A 285 -24.00 2.02 -0.66
C THR A 285 -23.28 0.82 -0.05
N PRO A 286 -22.13 0.39 -0.61
CA PRO A 286 -21.31 -0.63 0.01
C PRO A 286 -20.75 -0.16 1.36
N LYS A 287 -20.62 -1.08 2.33
CA LYS A 287 -20.04 -0.76 3.64
C LYS A 287 -18.53 -0.62 3.56
N LEU A 288 -18.00 0.50 4.05
CA LEU A 288 -16.56 0.81 4.09
C LEU A 288 -15.89 0.21 5.32
N GLU A 289 -16.59 0.25 6.46
CA GLU A 289 -16.04 -0.11 7.76
C GLU A 289 -15.47 -1.54 7.84
N PRO A 290 -16.12 -2.59 7.28
CA PRO A 290 -15.56 -3.94 7.32
C PRO A 290 -14.17 -4.02 6.67
N LYS A 291 -13.96 -3.32 5.55
CA LYS A 291 -12.67 -3.31 4.85
C LYS A 291 -11.64 -2.47 5.59
N ALA A 292 -12.03 -1.35 6.20
CA ALA A 292 -11.16 -0.56 7.07
C ALA A 292 -10.65 -1.39 8.28
N ARG A 293 -11.54 -2.17 8.91
CA ARG A 293 -11.17 -3.10 10.00
C ARG A 293 -10.24 -4.21 9.51
N GLU A 294 -10.46 -4.76 8.31
CA GLU A 294 -9.57 -5.75 7.70
C GLU A 294 -8.16 -5.19 7.50
N ILE A 295 -8.04 -3.94 7.03
CA ILE A 295 -6.77 -3.22 6.88
C ILE A 295 -6.05 -3.10 8.24
N LEU A 296 -6.74 -2.61 9.27
CA LEU A 296 -6.16 -2.45 10.60
C LEU A 296 -5.72 -3.79 11.20
N ASN A 297 -6.55 -4.84 11.06
CA ASN A 297 -6.23 -6.18 11.55
C ASN A 297 -4.99 -6.77 10.84
N TYR A 298 -4.89 -6.56 9.52
CA TYR A 298 -3.70 -6.96 8.77
C TYR A 298 -2.44 -6.27 9.31
N ILE A 299 -2.50 -4.96 9.56
CA ILE A 299 -1.35 -4.21 10.09
C ILE A 299 -0.95 -4.71 11.48
N ASN A 300 -1.91 -4.91 12.39
CA ASN A 300 -1.65 -5.43 13.73
C ASN A 300 -1.00 -6.82 13.70
N THR A 301 -1.50 -7.70 12.83
CA THR A 301 -0.95 -9.05 12.62
C THR A 301 0.47 -8.98 12.04
N TYR A 302 0.67 -8.13 11.02
CA TYR A 302 1.97 -7.99 10.35
C TYR A 302 3.06 -7.44 11.29
N LEU A 303 2.70 -6.52 12.18
CA LEU A 303 3.61 -5.92 13.15
C LEU A 303 3.77 -6.74 14.44
N GLY A 304 2.95 -7.79 14.64
CA GLY A 304 2.99 -8.63 15.85
C GLY A 304 2.57 -7.88 17.13
N VAL A 305 1.70 -6.88 17.02
CA VAL A 305 1.31 -6.02 18.16
C VAL A 305 0.65 -6.82 19.28
N ASP A 306 -0.21 -7.77 18.92
CA ASP A 306 -0.95 -8.59 19.89
C ASP A 306 -0.05 -9.58 20.64
N ASP A 307 1.03 -10.03 20.00
CA ASP A 307 2.00 -10.93 20.63
C ASP A 307 2.86 -10.17 21.63
N LEU A 308 3.25 -8.92 21.30
CA LEU A 308 3.97 -8.02 22.20
C LEU A 308 3.16 -7.61 23.44
N ALA A 309 1.83 -7.52 23.30
CA ALA A 309 0.95 -7.19 24.41
C ALA A 309 0.79 -8.37 25.39
N LYS A 310 0.83 -9.62 24.90
CA LYS A 310 0.69 -10.84 25.71
C LYS A 310 1.95 -11.19 26.50
N GLU A 311 3.15 -10.85 26.02
CA GLU A 311 4.41 -11.13 26.74
C GLU A 311 4.61 -10.28 28.01
N LYS A 312 3.77 -9.27 28.25
CA LYS A 312 3.85 -8.38 29.42
C LYS A 312 2.84 -8.70 30.54
N VAL A 313 2.15 -9.85 30.46
CA VAL A 313 1.25 -10.37 31.50
C VAL A 313 1.81 -11.67 32.04
#